data_AF-A0A954HGW5-F1
#
_entry.id   AF-A0A954HGW5-F1
#
_cell.length_a   1.000
_cell.length_b   1.000
_cell.length_c   1.000
_cell.angle_alpha   90.00
_cell.angle_beta   90.00
_cell.angle_gamma   90.00
#
_symmetry.space_group_name_H-M   'P 1'
#
loop_
_entity.id
_entity.type
_entity.pdbx_description
1 polymer ?
#
loop_
_entity_poly.entity_id
_entity_poly.type
_entity_poly.pdbx_seq_one_letter_code
_entity_poly.pdbx_strand_id
1 'polypeptide(L)'
;MSRLSVALLLMLAVLSGCQGGRNEPSAPAPPVSEKSGEGPESVAEEQPESHSPPIDESSELEIPKFEPIVVPVFRPSDTRPEYAPDDYEPRDIRRLSSRRIVLFTDVEESQLVGLGQSVDALYDELVRYFGELPPSREEVEYQLTGYLMKEVDRFRAAEMLPNELPRFEHGRHRGLQFWMFNQEFDYYQRHLVLHEATHCFMTTMPGPLPPHWYMEGMAEYFATHRRVDAETWQFGICPPSREGFRGFGGVDLIRQEVEAERFLSVANVMQLGEREFEQSKTIPYAWSWWMCQFLSRHPRYAERFRSLGQHLSSGDFTPALEAAFETDWETMEIDWALATQSLAYGFDVEQFAFEFEPGQPLAAGTEKTMDVSSSASWQSTGIRVQAGQTISLSCAGRVTLAQVPKPWESEGTGITIRYHEGKPIGRLLGIVLPDQLPADTPLGSIPEFLQIDVGNGTSVTSPTNGSLYLRVNDFWNELADNTGAFNVTVKVE
;
A
#
# COMPACT_ATOMS: atom_id res chain seq x y z
N MET A 1 17.04 -54.78 -39.19
CA MET A 1 17.14 -55.88 -38.22
C MET A 1 17.64 -55.30 -36.90
N SER A 2 16.85 -55.49 -35.82
CA SER A 2 17.22 -55.51 -34.39
C SER A 2 17.82 -54.24 -33.76
N ARG A 3 17.41 -53.74 -32.58
CA ARG A 3 16.34 -54.02 -31.59
C ARG A 3 16.30 -52.83 -30.63
N LEU A 4 15.14 -52.60 -30.03
CA LEU A 4 14.84 -51.75 -28.88
C LEU A 4 15.90 -51.77 -27.77
N SER A 5 16.08 -50.64 -27.08
CA SER A 5 15.77 -50.51 -25.64
C SER A 5 15.66 -49.04 -25.22
N VAL A 6 14.50 -48.74 -24.63
CA VAL A 6 14.11 -47.48 -24.00
C VAL A 6 14.65 -47.50 -22.56
N ALA A 7 15.27 -46.41 -22.11
CA ALA A 7 15.41 -46.09 -20.70
C ALA A 7 15.31 -44.57 -20.52
N LEU A 8 14.25 -44.20 -19.82
CA LEU A 8 13.82 -42.86 -19.44
C LEU A 8 14.70 -42.38 -18.27
N LEU A 9 15.30 -41.20 -18.37
CA LEU A 9 15.79 -40.45 -17.21
C LEU A 9 15.44 -38.97 -17.40
N LEU A 10 14.41 -38.54 -16.67
CA LEU A 10 14.06 -37.13 -16.48
C LEU A 10 15.22 -36.43 -15.75
N MET A 11 15.85 -35.46 -16.40
CA MET A 11 16.50 -34.36 -15.71
C MET A 11 15.61 -33.13 -15.86
N LEU A 12 15.12 -32.61 -14.72
CA LEU A 12 14.67 -31.24 -14.59
C LEU A 12 15.88 -30.32 -14.79
N ALA A 13 15.81 -29.43 -15.78
CA ALA A 13 16.63 -28.23 -15.84
C ALA A 13 15.70 -27.02 -15.99
N VAL A 14 15.58 -26.28 -14.90
CA VAL A 14 15.08 -24.90 -14.87
C VAL A 14 16.23 -24.02 -15.36
N LEU A 15 16.09 -23.42 -16.54
CA LEU A 15 16.89 -22.28 -16.96
C LEU A 15 16.05 -21.41 -17.91
N SER A 16 15.68 -20.22 -17.45
CA SER A 16 15.24 -19.10 -18.27
C SER A 16 16.38 -18.63 -19.18
N GLY A 17 16.06 -18.34 -20.43
CA GLY A 17 16.95 -17.71 -21.40
C GLY A 17 16.17 -16.82 -22.34
N CYS A 18 16.48 -15.53 -22.33
CA CYS A 18 15.94 -14.49 -23.20
C CYS A 18 16.35 -14.68 -24.67
N GLN A 19 15.47 -14.38 -25.62
CA GLN A 19 15.79 -13.49 -26.75
C GLN A 19 14.55 -13.12 -27.58
N GLY A 20 14.46 -11.83 -27.92
CA GLY A 20 13.33 -11.23 -28.63
C GLY A 20 13.28 -11.50 -30.13
N GLY A 21 12.07 -11.37 -30.68
CA GLY A 21 11.78 -11.34 -32.10
C GLY A 21 10.37 -10.80 -32.32
N ARG A 22 10.29 -9.66 -33.02
CA ARG A 22 9.07 -8.97 -33.44
C ARG A 22 8.10 -9.90 -34.17
N ASN A 23 6.79 -9.74 -33.94
CA ASN A 23 5.82 -9.48 -35.01
C ASN A 23 4.42 -9.12 -34.46
N GLU A 24 3.84 -8.12 -35.12
CA GLU A 24 2.52 -7.53 -34.96
C GLU A 24 1.39 -8.39 -35.61
N PRO A 25 0.10 -7.99 -35.53
CA PRO A 25 -1.00 -8.86 -35.12
C PRO A 25 -1.82 -9.45 -36.28
N SER A 26 -2.55 -10.54 -36.01
CA SER A 26 -3.62 -11.04 -36.91
C SER A 26 -4.99 -10.83 -36.27
N ALA A 27 -5.81 -10.04 -36.97
CA ALA A 27 -7.24 -9.88 -36.78
C ALA A 27 -8.04 -11.06 -37.41
N PRO A 28 -9.38 -11.14 -37.23
CA PRO A 28 -10.15 -12.39 -37.18
C PRO A 28 -10.83 -12.78 -38.50
N ALA A 29 -11.36 -14.00 -38.56
CA ALA A 29 -12.21 -14.47 -39.67
C ALA A 29 -13.66 -14.76 -39.21
N PRO A 30 -14.66 -14.61 -40.11
CA PRO A 30 -16.09 -14.43 -39.81
C PRO A 30 -16.94 -15.72 -40.00
N PRO A 31 -18.28 -15.66 -39.78
CA PRO A 31 -19.14 -16.82 -39.55
C PRO A 31 -19.85 -17.35 -40.80
N VAL A 32 -20.39 -18.57 -40.74
CA VAL A 32 -21.39 -19.06 -41.70
C VAL A 32 -22.52 -19.83 -41.01
N SER A 33 -23.70 -19.56 -41.55
CA SER A 33 -25.08 -19.73 -41.11
C SER A 33 -25.74 -21.10 -41.36
N GLU A 34 -26.83 -21.31 -40.60
CA GLU A 34 -28.01 -22.17 -40.75
C GLU A 34 -28.35 -22.77 -42.14
N LYS A 35 -28.89 -24.00 -42.14
CA LYS A 35 -30.28 -24.26 -42.60
C LYS A 35 -30.77 -25.72 -42.43
N SER A 36 -31.88 -25.84 -41.70
CA SER A 36 -33.17 -26.52 -42.02
C SER A 36 -33.24 -27.90 -42.69
N GLY A 37 -34.16 -28.74 -42.19
CA GLY A 37 -35.04 -29.55 -43.04
C GLY A 37 -35.36 -30.97 -42.54
N GLU A 38 -36.64 -31.20 -42.26
CA GLU A 38 -37.26 -32.39 -41.64
C GLU A 38 -37.42 -33.64 -42.54
N GLY A 39 -37.32 -34.82 -41.89
CA GLY A 39 -38.19 -36.03 -42.00
C GLY A 39 -38.20 -36.92 -43.26
N PRO A 40 -38.81 -38.14 -43.24
CA PRO A 40 -39.40 -38.89 -42.10
C PRO A 40 -39.21 -40.45 -42.11
N GLU A 41 -39.86 -41.11 -41.11
CA GLU A 41 -40.40 -42.50 -41.02
C GLU A 41 -39.49 -43.73 -40.81
N SER A 42 -39.51 -44.30 -39.60
CA SER A 42 -40.20 -45.56 -39.12
C SER A 42 -39.37 -46.84 -39.36
N VAL A 43 -39.11 -47.71 -38.37
CA VAL A 43 -40.01 -48.75 -37.83
C VAL A 43 -39.53 -49.19 -36.42
N ALA A 44 -40.50 -49.61 -35.61
CA ALA A 44 -40.43 -50.04 -34.22
C ALA A 44 -39.69 -51.37 -33.94
N GLU A 45 -39.20 -51.52 -32.71
CA GLU A 45 -39.12 -52.82 -32.03
C GLU A 45 -39.18 -52.65 -30.50
N GLU A 46 -39.73 -53.66 -29.84
CA GLU A 46 -40.51 -53.66 -28.60
C GLU A 46 -39.72 -53.56 -27.27
N GLN A 47 -40.42 -53.04 -26.25
CA GLN A 47 -40.05 -53.11 -24.83
C GLN A 47 -40.26 -54.52 -24.26
N PRO A 48 -39.61 -54.84 -23.13
CA PRO A 48 -40.33 -55.54 -22.08
C PRO A 48 -40.36 -54.78 -20.75
N GLU A 49 -41.45 -55.08 -20.06
CA GLU A 49 -42.13 -54.41 -18.95
C GLU A 49 -41.36 -54.20 -17.65
N SER A 50 -41.87 -53.20 -16.92
CA SER A 50 -41.50 -52.80 -15.58
C SER A 50 -42.08 -53.74 -14.52
N HIS A 51 -41.26 -54.13 -13.54
CA HIS A 51 -41.72 -54.47 -12.20
C HIS A 51 -40.65 -54.05 -11.19
N SER A 52 -40.82 -52.85 -10.63
CA SER A 52 -40.04 -52.39 -9.48
C SER A 52 -40.66 -52.92 -8.18
N PRO A 53 -39.89 -53.56 -7.29
CA PRO A 53 -40.33 -53.80 -5.92
C PRO A 53 -40.32 -52.48 -5.12
N PRO A 54 -41.13 -52.36 -4.04
CA PRO A 54 -41.19 -51.14 -3.24
C PRO A 54 -39.87 -50.95 -2.49
N ILE A 55 -39.26 -49.76 -2.64
CA ILE A 55 -38.08 -49.37 -1.88
C ILE A 55 -38.55 -48.86 -0.52
N ASP A 56 -38.05 -49.52 0.52
CA ASP A 56 -38.23 -49.19 1.93
C ASP A 56 -37.46 -47.90 2.27
N GLU A 57 -38.18 -46.85 2.63
CA GLU A 57 -37.65 -45.61 3.19
C GLU A 57 -37.18 -45.86 4.64
N SER A 58 -35.99 -46.44 4.82
CA SER A 58 -35.22 -46.31 6.08
C SER A 58 -33.82 -46.92 6.01
N SER A 59 -32.87 -46.20 5.41
CA SER A 59 -31.47 -46.26 5.85
C SER A 59 -30.70 -45.06 5.30
N GLU A 60 -30.75 -43.95 6.03
CA GLU A 60 -29.67 -42.96 5.94
C GLU A 60 -28.39 -43.65 6.42
N LEU A 61 -27.54 -44.03 5.48
CA LEU A 61 -26.15 -44.34 5.77
C LEU A 61 -25.51 -43.03 6.29
N GLU A 62 -25.31 -42.95 7.60
CA GLU A 62 -24.50 -41.89 8.21
C GLU A 62 -23.10 -41.94 7.58
N ILE A 63 -22.84 -40.98 6.69
CA ILE A 63 -21.49 -40.72 6.20
C ILE A 63 -20.72 -40.20 7.42
N PRO A 64 -19.67 -40.88 7.90
CA PRO A 64 -18.90 -40.39 9.04
C PRO A 64 -18.37 -39.00 8.68
N LYS A 65 -18.72 -38.01 9.51
CA LYS A 65 -18.13 -36.67 9.44
C LYS A 65 -16.63 -36.83 9.68
N PHE A 66 -15.85 -36.81 8.61
CA PHE A 66 -14.40 -36.66 8.73
C PHE A 66 -14.15 -35.25 9.29
N GLU A 67 -13.73 -35.18 10.55
CA GLU A 67 -13.10 -33.97 11.04
C GLU A 67 -11.87 -33.70 10.16
N PRO A 68 -11.71 -32.48 9.63
CA PRO A 68 -10.57 -32.17 8.78
C PRO A 68 -9.30 -32.42 9.59
N ILE A 69 -8.42 -33.28 9.07
CA ILE A 69 -7.09 -33.48 9.64
C ILE A 69 -6.36 -32.15 9.48
N VAL A 70 -6.26 -31.39 10.58
CA VAL A 70 -5.44 -30.18 10.63
C VAL A 70 -3.98 -30.63 10.59
N VAL A 71 -3.38 -30.62 9.40
CA VAL A 71 -1.95 -30.87 9.27
C VAL A 71 -1.24 -29.60 9.74
N PRO A 72 -0.40 -29.67 10.79
CA PRO A 72 0.32 -28.49 11.26
C PRO A 72 1.26 -27.97 10.15
N VAL A 73 1.09 -26.70 9.81
CA VAL A 73 1.98 -25.97 8.90
C VAL A 73 3.21 -25.55 9.69
N PHE A 74 4.40 -25.78 9.14
CA PHE A 74 5.67 -25.38 9.73
C PHE A 74 6.43 -24.50 8.74
N ARG A 75 7.18 -23.55 9.26
CA ARG A 75 8.13 -22.80 8.45
C ARG A 75 9.32 -23.67 8.03
N PRO A 76 10.05 -23.30 6.96
CA PRO A 76 11.26 -24.01 6.55
C PRO A 76 12.29 -24.10 7.68
N SER A 77 13.06 -25.19 7.68
CA SER A 77 14.20 -25.36 8.59
C SER A 77 15.22 -24.23 8.39
N ASP A 78 15.86 -23.81 9.48
CA ASP A 78 16.94 -22.83 9.41
C ASP A 78 18.16 -23.44 8.71
N THR A 79 18.58 -22.82 7.62
CA THR A 79 19.71 -23.25 6.78
C THR A 79 20.80 -22.18 6.68
N ARG A 80 20.73 -21.15 7.53
CA ARG A 80 21.74 -20.10 7.57
C ARG A 80 23.10 -20.70 7.95
N PRO A 81 24.20 -20.26 7.31
CA PRO A 81 25.53 -20.70 7.67
C PRO A 81 25.91 -20.23 9.08
N GLU A 82 26.58 -21.10 9.81
CA GLU A 82 27.24 -20.77 11.08
C GLU A 82 28.71 -20.44 10.83
N TYR A 83 29.22 -19.42 11.53
CA TYR A 83 30.61 -18.98 11.42
C TYR A 83 31.26 -19.00 12.80
N ALA A 84 32.44 -19.62 12.90
CA ALA A 84 33.29 -19.57 14.06
C ALA A 84 34.03 -18.21 14.11
N PRO A 85 34.46 -17.74 15.30
CA PRO A 85 35.22 -16.49 15.44
C PRO A 85 36.42 -16.37 14.49
N ASP A 86 37.15 -17.46 14.28
CA ASP A 86 38.32 -17.52 13.39
C ASP A 86 37.99 -17.23 11.91
N ASP A 87 36.73 -17.37 11.51
CA ASP A 87 36.29 -17.08 10.14
C ASP A 87 36.24 -15.57 9.86
N TYR A 88 35.99 -14.74 10.88
CA TYR A 88 35.64 -13.32 10.70
C TYR A 88 36.47 -12.33 11.52
N GLU A 89 36.92 -12.68 12.73
CA GLU A 89 37.72 -11.79 13.58
C GLU A 89 39.05 -11.37 12.93
N PRO A 90 39.83 -12.26 12.27
CA PRO A 90 41.09 -11.87 11.61
C PRO A 90 40.92 -10.89 10.44
N ARG A 91 39.67 -10.67 10.01
CA ARG A 91 39.30 -9.79 8.88
C ARG A 91 38.65 -8.49 9.38
N ASP A 92 38.73 -8.19 10.68
CA ASP A 92 38.08 -7.04 11.33
C ASP A 92 36.55 -7.00 11.19
N ILE A 93 35.92 -8.17 11.01
CA ILE A 93 34.47 -8.31 11.04
C ILE A 93 34.07 -8.64 12.48
N ARG A 94 32.98 -8.07 12.96
CA ARG A 94 32.40 -8.32 14.28
C ARG A 94 31.07 -9.02 14.14
N ARG A 95 30.73 -9.85 15.13
CA ARG A 95 29.40 -10.45 15.28
C ARG A 95 28.65 -9.76 16.42
N LEU A 96 27.52 -9.15 16.10
CA LEU A 96 26.55 -8.61 17.06
C LEU A 96 25.30 -9.48 17.04
N SER A 97 24.60 -9.60 18.16
CA SER A 97 23.39 -10.43 18.25
C SER A 97 22.33 -9.75 19.10
N SER A 98 21.08 -9.82 18.65
CA SER A 98 19.86 -9.59 19.42
C SER A 98 18.97 -10.82 19.35
N ARG A 99 17.71 -10.72 19.83
CA ARG A 99 16.78 -11.85 19.78
C ARG A 99 16.45 -12.24 18.34
N ARG A 100 16.24 -11.26 17.47
CA ARG A 100 15.75 -11.45 16.09
C ARG A 100 16.83 -11.31 15.03
N ILE A 101 18.02 -10.79 15.32
CA ILE A 101 19.10 -10.67 14.33
C ILE A 101 20.48 -11.08 14.88
N VAL A 102 21.25 -11.77 14.03
CA VAL A 102 22.72 -11.84 14.10
C VAL A 102 23.27 -10.95 13.01
N LEU A 103 24.07 -9.96 13.36
CA LEU A 103 24.68 -9.03 12.42
C LEU A 103 26.19 -9.24 12.35
N PHE A 104 26.69 -9.53 11.16
CA PHE A 104 28.11 -9.48 10.84
C PHE A 104 28.43 -8.11 10.23
N THR A 105 29.38 -7.38 10.82
CA THR A 105 29.67 -6.01 10.39
C THR A 105 31.08 -5.57 10.74
N ASP A 106 31.67 -4.74 9.88
CA ASP A 106 32.91 -3.98 10.13
C ASP A 106 32.63 -2.47 10.30
N VAL A 107 31.36 -2.10 10.47
CA VAL A 107 30.91 -0.74 10.82
C VAL A 107 31.17 -0.48 12.31
N GLU A 108 31.48 0.76 12.66
CA GLU A 108 31.74 1.18 14.05
C GLU A 108 30.51 1.05 14.95
N GLU A 109 30.72 0.55 16.18
CA GLU A 109 29.65 0.28 17.14
C GLU A 109 28.81 1.53 17.46
N SER A 110 29.42 2.71 17.44
CA SER A 110 28.73 3.98 17.66
C SER A 110 27.65 4.28 16.62
N GLN A 111 27.76 3.71 15.40
CA GLN A 111 26.74 3.87 14.34
C GLN A 111 25.60 2.84 14.48
N LEU A 112 25.80 1.79 15.28
CA LEU A 112 24.90 0.64 15.39
C LEU A 112 23.98 0.72 16.63
N VAL A 113 24.00 1.85 17.33
CA VAL A 113 23.23 2.06 18.56
C VAL A 113 21.75 1.81 18.29
N GLY A 114 21.18 0.87 19.05
CA GLY A 114 19.77 0.48 18.98
C GLY A 114 19.38 -0.33 17.74
N LEU A 115 20.31 -0.71 16.86
CA LEU A 115 19.99 -1.44 15.63
C LEU A 115 19.32 -2.79 15.93
N GLY A 116 19.95 -3.64 16.76
CA GLY A 116 19.38 -4.94 17.14
C GLY A 116 18.02 -4.80 17.84
N GLN A 117 17.86 -3.81 18.71
CA GLN A 117 16.59 -3.51 19.39
C GLN A 117 15.50 -3.09 18.40
N SER A 118 15.85 -2.31 17.37
CA SER A 118 14.89 -1.92 16.34
C SER A 118 14.42 -3.10 15.49
N VAL A 119 15.29 -4.08 15.22
CA VAL A 119 14.89 -5.31 14.50
C VAL A 119 14.05 -6.22 15.39
N ASP A 120 14.35 -6.30 16.69
CA ASP A 120 13.52 -7.04 17.65
C ASP A 120 12.11 -6.44 17.72
N ALA A 121 12.00 -5.11 17.82
CA ALA A 121 10.71 -4.42 17.83
C ALA A 121 9.97 -4.48 16.48
N LEU A 122 10.70 -4.44 15.37
CA LEU A 122 10.12 -4.61 14.02
C LEU A 122 9.46 -5.98 13.89
N TYR A 123 10.07 -7.05 14.37
CA TYR A 123 9.47 -8.38 14.32
C TYR A 123 8.12 -8.42 15.03
N ASP A 124 8.02 -7.83 16.22
CA ASP A 124 6.76 -7.80 16.98
C ASP A 124 5.67 -7.02 16.22
N GLU A 125 6.05 -5.93 15.56
CA GLU A 125 5.15 -5.14 14.70
C GLU A 125 4.72 -5.90 13.43
N LEU A 126 5.64 -6.63 12.79
CA LEU A 126 5.33 -7.48 11.63
C LEU A 126 4.37 -8.61 12.01
N VAL A 127 4.58 -9.25 13.17
CA VAL A 127 3.64 -10.25 13.71
C VAL A 127 2.28 -9.63 14.00
N ARG A 128 2.24 -8.41 14.55
CA ARG A 128 0.98 -7.70 14.78
C ARG A 128 0.23 -7.41 13.48
N TYR A 129 0.94 -7.11 12.40
CA TYR A 129 0.34 -6.75 11.12
C TYR A 129 -0.03 -7.96 10.25
N PHE A 130 0.90 -8.88 10.05
CA PHE A 130 0.78 -10.04 9.14
C PHE A 130 0.31 -11.32 9.83
N GLY A 131 0.37 -11.38 11.16
CA GLY A 131 0.11 -12.59 11.94
C GLY A 131 1.39 -13.34 12.31
N GLU A 132 1.24 -14.32 13.20
CA GLU A 132 2.35 -15.15 13.66
C GLU A 132 2.88 -16.04 12.52
N LEU A 133 4.22 -16.12 12.43
CA LEU A 133 4.85 -17.11 11.57
C LEU A 133 4.56 -18.53 12.11
N PRO A 134 4.33 -19.52 11.22
CA PRO A 134 4.23 -20.91 11.64
C PRO A 134 5.47 -21.35 12.45
N PRO A 135 5.31 -22.28 13.40
CA PRO A 135 6.43 -22.77 14.20
C PRO A 135 7.47 -23.47 13.34
N SER A 136 8.71 -23.54 13.85
CA SER A 136 9.76 -24.42 13.28
C SER A 136 9.58 -25.84 13.81
N ARG A 137 9.90 -26.85 12.98
CA ARG A 137 9.91 -28.26 13.38
C ARG A 137 10.97 -28.56 14.43
N GLU A 138 12.06 -27.79 14.41
CA GLU A 138 13.20 -27.87 15.29
C GLU A 138 13.04 -27.05 16.58
N GLU A 139 11.87 -26.43 16.77
CA GLU A 139 11.55 -25.57 17.93
C GLU A 139 12.51 -24.38 18.12
N VAL A 140 13.20 -23.97 17.05
CA VAL A 140 14.06 -22.78 17.08
C VAL A 140 13.24 -21.51 16.96
N GLU A 141 13.64 -20.43 17.64
CA GLU A 141 13.02 -19.11 17.49
C GLU A 141 13.33 -18.48 16.12
N TYR A 142 12.48 -17.55 15.66
CA TYR A 142 12.78 -16.78 14.44
C TYR A 142 13.98 -15.86 14.70
N GLN A 143 15.01 -15.97 13.85
CA GLN A 143 16.14 -15.07 13.82
C GLN A 143 16.70 -14.99 12.40
N LEU A 144 17.18 -13.82 12.01
CA LEU A 144 17.78 -13.55 10.71
C LEU A 144 19.27 -13.24 10.81
N THR A 145 20.01 -13.36 9.71
CA THR A 145 21.42 -12.99 9.63
C THR A 145 21.64 -11.85 8.65
N GLY A 146 22.10 -10.70 9.14
CA GLY A 146 22.46 -9.55 8.32
C GLY A 146 23.97 -9.42 8.14
N TYR A 147 24.40 -8.99 6.95
CA TYR A 147 25.78 -8.60 6.66
C TYR A 147 25.81 -7.12 6.28
N LEU A 148 26.26 -6.27 7.21
CA LEU A 148 26.37 -4.82 7.02
C LEU A 148 27.82 -4.44 6.77
N MET A 149 28.14 -4.11 5.52
CA MET A 149 29.51 -4.07 5.02
C MET A 149 29.97 -2.65 4.72
N LYS A 150 30.99 -2.17 5.44
CA LYS A 150 31.77 -0.99 5.07
C LYS A 150 32.85 -1.35 4.05
N GLU A 151 33.68 -2.35 4.34
CA GLU A 151 34.70 -2.87 3.42
C GLU A 151 34.29 -4.24 2.87
N VAL A 152 33.65 -4.23 1.71
CA VAL A 152 33.05 -5.42 1.06
C VAL A 152 34.03 -6.57 0.87
N ASP A 153 35.30 -6.27 0.59
CA ASP A 153 36.32 -7.28 0.33
C ASP A 153 36.65 -8.14 1.56
N ARG A 154 36.45 -7.61 2.78
CA ARG A 154 36.57 -8.42 4.02
C ARG A 154 35.56 -9.56 4.05
N PHE A 155 34.31 -9.28 3.66
CA PHE A 155 33.23 -10.26 3.64
C PHE A 155 33.39 -11.29 2.52
N ARG A 156 33.90 -10.86 1.36
CA ARG A 156 34.30 -11.81 0.29
C ARG A 156 35.40 -12.74 0.76
N ALA A 157 36.44 -12.20 1.40
CA ALA A 157 37.55 -12.99 1.94
C ALA A 157 37.13 -13.92 3.08
N ALA A 158 36.04 -13.61 3.78
CA ALA A 158 35.43 -14.42 4.84
C ALA A 158 34.39 -15.44 4.30
N GLU A 159 34.17 -15.49 2.98
CA GLU A 159 33.11 -16.30 2.37
C GLU A 159 31.69 -15.98 2.92
N MET A 160 31.52 -14.77 3.46
CA MET A 160 30.27 -14.25 4.00
C MET A 160 29.44 -13.51 2.95
N LEU A 161 30.03 -13.12 1.82
CA LEU A 161 29.34 -12.57 0.66
C LEU A 161 29.39 -13.57 -0.51
N PRO A 162 28.30 -14.30 -0.79
CA PRO A 162 28.28 -15.30 -1.85
C PRO A 162 28.47 -14.71 -3.26
N ASN A 163 29.30 -15.36 -4.07
CA ASN A 163 29.64 -14.90 -5.43
C ASN A 163 28.47 -15.02 -6.42
N GLU A 164 27.51 -15.91 -6.14
CA GLU A 164 26.34 -16.12 -6.96
C GLU A 164 25.21 -15.10 -6.73
N LEU A 165 25.35 -14.22 -5.73
CA LEU A 165 24.39 -13.13 -5.54
C LEU A 165 24.48 -12.15 -6.73
N PRO A 166 23.36 -11.87 -7.42
CA PRO A 166 23.39 -10.85 -8.45
C PRO A 166 23.71 -9.49 -7.84
N ARG A 167 24.35 -8.62 -8.63
CA ARG A 167 24.79 -7.30 -8.19
C ARG A 167 23.61 -6.51 -7.62
N PHE A 168 23.86 -5.84 -6.50
CA PHE A 168 22.92 -4.94 -5.82
C PHE A 168 23.65 -3.66 -5.43
N GLU A 169 22.92 -2.56 -5.24
CA GLU A 169 23.52 -1.25 -4.95
C GLU A 169 23.48 -0.84 -3.49
N HIS A 170 22.47 -1.30 -2.76
CA HIS A 170 22.24 -0.90 -1.37
C HIS A 170 22.05 -2.12 -0.48
N GLY A 171 21.11 -2.99 -0.81
CA GLY A 171 20.82 -4.20 -0.07
C GLY A 171 20.25 -5.31 -0.95
N ARG A 172 20.24 -6.53 -0.41
CA ARG A 172 19.53 -7.68 -0.97
C ARG A 172 19.30 -8.74 0.11
N HIS A 173 18.11 -9.32 0.15
CA HIS A 173 17.82 -10.51 0.96
C HIS A 173 17.82 -11.82 0.15
N ARG A 174 17.97 -12.94 0.85
CA ARG A 174 17.75 -14.32 0.39
C ARG A 174 17.36 -15.18 1.59
N GLY A 175 16.09 -15.57 1.67
CA GLY A 175 15.56 -16.30 2.82
C GLY A 175 15.75 -15.51 4.11
N LEU A 176 16.30 -16.13 5.15
CA LEU A 176 16.56 -15.51 6.45
C LEU A 176 17.89 -14.71 6.51
N GLN A 177 18.44 -14.34 5.36
CA GLN A 177 19.70 -13.60 5.26
C GLN A 177 19.55 -12.34 4.42
N PHE A 178 20.32 -11.30 4.73
CA PHE A 178 20.47 -10.15 3.84
C PHE A 178 21.89 -9.58 3.87
N TRP A 179 22.28 -8.96 2.76
CA TRP A 179 23.57 -8.29 2.57
C TRP A 179 23.32 -6.85 2.17
N MET A 180 24.03 -5.92 2.79
CA MET A 180 23.92 -4.50 2.45
C MET A 180 25.23 -3.76 2.63
N PHE A 181 25.40 -2.67 1.87
CA PHE A 181 26.51 -1.76 2.04
C PHE A 181 26.18 -0.70 3.09
N ASN A 182 27.19 -0.30 3.85
CA ASN A 182 27.07 0.77 4.82
C ASN A 182 26.66 2.08 4.14
N GLN A 183 25.87 2.89 4.84
CA GLN A 183 25.34 4.16 4.35
C GLN A 183 25.97 5.34 5.07
N GLU A 184 25.95 6.51 4.43
CA GLU A 184 26.45 7.76 5.01
C GLU A 184 25.65 8.18 6.25
N PHE A 185 24.32 8.01 6.21
CA PHE A 185 23.42 8.42 7.28
C PHE A 185 22.99 7.23 8.12
N ASP A 186 23.19 7.32 9.43
CA ASP A 186 22.79 6.27 10.39
C ASP A 186 21.28 5.95 10.32
N TYR A 187 20.42 6.94 10.06
CA TYR A 187 18.99 6.70 9.83
C TYR A 187 18.78 5.79 8.61
N TYR A 188 19.38 6.13 7.46
CA TYR A 188 19.18 5.37 6.23
C TYR A 188 19.83 3.98 6.29
N GLN A 189 20.95 3.84 7.00
CA GLN A 189 21.54 2.54 7.32
C GLN A 189 20.52 1.66 8.07
N ARG A 190 19.93 2.16 9.15
CA ARG A 190 18.92 1.43 9.91
C ARG A 190 17.66 1.17 9.07
N HIS A 191 17.22 2.16 8.30
CA HIS A 191 16.10 2.02 7.36
C HIS A 191 16.29 0.83 6.43
N LEU A 192 17.45 0.70 5.78
CA LEU A 192 17.74 -0.43 4.90
C LEU A 192 17.83 -1.77 5.66
N VAL A 193 18.38 -1.80 6.88
CA VAL A 193 18.36 -3.02 7.71
C VAL A 193 16.92 -3.47 7.99
N LEU A 194 16.04 -2.53 8.33
CA LEU A 194 14.63 -2.81 8.62
C LEU A 194 13.84 -3.19 7.35
N HIS A 195 14.17 -2.58 6.22
CA HIS A 195 13.62 -2.91 4.90
C HIS A 195 13.92 -4.38 4.55
N GLU A 196 15.19 -4.78 4.60
CA GLU A 196 15.58 -6.17 4.28
C GLU A 196 15.07 -7.18 5.32
N ALA A 197 15.02 -6.80 6.60
CA ALA A 197 14.42 -7.64 7.64
C ALA A 197 12.91 -7.87 7.39
N THR A 198 12.20 -6.87 6.87
CA THR A 198 10.80 -7.00 6.46
C THR A 198 10.65 -7.99 5.31
N HIS A 199 11.52 -7.91 4.30
CA HIS A 199 11.55 -8.90 3.22
C HIS A 199 11.82 -10.32 3.73
N CYS A 200 12.79 -10.52 4.63
CA CYS A 200 13.05 -11.81 5.25
C CYS A 200 11.80 -12.38 5.95
N PHE A 201 11.01 -11.53 6.61
CA PHE A 201 9.76 -11.95 7.24
C PHE A 201 8.71 -12.34 6.19
N MET A 202 8.43 -11.45 5.24
CA MET A 202 7.37 -11.63 4.24
C MET A 202 7.61 -12.81 3.31
N THR A 203 8.88 -13.19 3.09
CA THR A 203 9.29 -14.31 2.23
C THR A 203 9.64 -15.58 3.00
N THR A 204 9.39 -15.63 4.32
CA THR A 204 9.74 -16.80 5.16
C THR A 204 9.02 -18.06 4.70
N MET A 205 7.76 -17.96 4.30
CA MET A 205 6.98 -19.09 3.82
C MET A 205 7.15 -19.26 2.31
N PRO A 206 7.40 -20.49 1.81
CA PRO A 206 7.52 -20.73 0.38
C PRO A 206 6.15 -20.59 -0.29
N GLY A 207 6.14 -20.01 -1.49
CA GLY A 207 4.95 -19.89 -2.32
C GLY A 207 5.03 -18.72 -3.29
N PRO A 208 3.98 -18.51 -4.11
CA PRO A 208 3.89 -17.32 -4.94
C PRO A 208 3.81 -16.07 -4.05
N LEU A 209 4.70 -15.11 -4.30
CA LEU A 209 4.76 -13.86 -3.55
C LEU A 209 3.75 -12.83 -4.10
N PRO A 210 3.35 -11.85 -3.26
CA PRO A 210 2.63 -10.67 -3.72
C PRO A 210 3.35 -9.90 -4.83
N PRO A 211 2.63 -9.03 -5.55
CA PRO A 211 3.25 -8.11 -6.52
C PRO A 211 4.37 -7.25 -5.92
N HIS A 212 5.34 -6.87 -6.75
CA HIS A 212 6.54 -6.13 -6.31
C HIS A 212 6.19 -4.82 -5.61
N TRP A 213 5.22 -4.05 -6.11
CA TRP A 213 4.79 -2.81 -5.46
C TRP A 213 4.38 -3.01 -4.00
N TYR A 214 3.77 -4.15 -3.67
CA TYR A 214 3.35 -4.45 -2.31
C TYR A 214 4.55 -4.90 -1.46
N MET A 215 5.38 -5.79 -2.00
CA MET A 215 6.58 -6.26 -1.29
C MET A 215 7.52 -5.11 -0.93
N GLU A 216 7.89 -4.30 -1.92
CA GLU A 216 8.78 -3.16 -1.71
C GLU A 216 8.09 -2.03 -0.94
N GLY A 217 6.81 -1.77 -1.21
CA GLY A 217 6.04 -0.75 -0.50
C GLY A 217 5.88 -1.05 0.98
N MET A 218 5.60 -2.31 1.36
CA MET A 218 5.51 -2.72 2.76
C MET A 218 6.88 -2.72 3.44
N ALA A 219 7.96 -3.12 2.74
CA ALA A 219 9.31 -3.04 3.26
C ALA A 219 9.72 -1.58 3.55
N GLU A 220 9.43 -0.65 2.65
CA GLU A 220 9.63 0.79 2.87
C GLU A 220 8.72 1.34 3.98
N TYR A 221 7.45 0.92 4.03
CA TYR A 221 6.49 1.31 5.07
C TYR A 221 7.02 0.97 6.46
N PHE A 222 7.37 -0.29 6.71
CA PHE A 222 7.89 -0.70 8.01
C PHE A 222 9.30 -0.16 8.28
N ALA A 223 10.09 0.13 7.25
CA ALA A 223 11.38 0.78 7.41
C ALA A 223 11.27 2.25 7.80
N THR A 224 10.17 2.96 7.50
CA THR A 224 9.95 4.31 8.03
C THR A 224 9.63 4.28 9.52
N HIS A 225 10.57 4.77 10.33
CA HIS A 225 10.55 4.50 11.78
C HIS A 225 11.00 5.70 12.62
N ARG A 226 10.65 5.66 13.91
CA ARG A 226 11.18 6.58 14.93
C ARG A 226 11.32 5.85 16.25
N ARG A 227 12.39 6.17 16.97
CA ARG A 227 12.55 5.82 18.38
C ARG A 227 11.77 6.82 19.25
N VAL A 228 10.78 6.34 20.00
CA VAL A 228 9.96 7.19 20.88
C VAL A 228 10.68 7.42 22.21
N ASP A 229 11.27 6.38 22.77
CA ASP A 229 12.06 6.41 24.00
C ASP A 229 13.14 5.30 24.00
N ALA A 230 13.71 4.98 25.16
CA ALA A 230 14.77 3.98 25.25
C ALA A 230 14.34 2.57 24.81
N GLU A 231 13.07 2.21 24.95
CA GLU A 231 12.54 0.86 24.74
C GLU A 231 11.52 0.80 23.59
N THR A 232 10.87 1.91 23.27
CA THR A 232 9.76 1.96 22.34
C THR A 232 10.18 2.45 20.94
N TRP A 233 9.83 1.66 19.92
CA TRP A 233 9.93 2.00 18.51
C TRP A 233 8.56 2.11 17.86
N GLN A 234 8.45 3.00 16.89
CA GLN A 234 7.27 3.16 16.04
C GLN A 234 7.68 2.99 14.57
N PHE A 235 6.92 2.23 13.80
CA PHE A 235 7.13 1.95 12.38
C PHE A 235 5.91 2.38 11.55
N GLY A 236 6.03 2.44 10.22
CA GLY A 236 4.92 2.85 9.36
C GLY A 236 4.50 4.31 9.56
N ILE A 237 5.48 5.18 9.79
CA ILE A 237 5.22 6.60 10.04
C ILE A 237 5.48 7.44 8.79
N CYS A 238 4.63 8.43 8.55
CA CYS A 238 4.98 9.48 7.61
C CYS A 238 6.11 10.32 8.23
N PRO A 239 7.25 10.53 7.54
CA PRO A 239 8.35 11.33 8.07
C PRO A 239 7.86 12.73 8.50
N PRO A 240 8.01 13.14 9.77
CA PRO A 240 7.60 14.46 10.25
C PRO A 240 8.45 15.60 9.70
N SER A 241 9.68 15.30 9.26
CA SER A 241 10.60 16.28 8.66
C SER A 241 11.68 15.56 7.86
N ARG A 242 12.41 16.34 7.04
CA ARG A 242 13.57 15.83 6.29
C ARG A 242 14.77 15.52 7.17
N GLU A 243 15.02 16.31 8.22
CA GLU A 243 16.25 16.27 9.01
C GLU A 243 16.44 14.95 9.76
N GLY A 244 15.36 14.39 10.32
CA GLY A 244 15.41 13.10 11.01
C GLY A 244 15.47 11.87 10.10
N PHE A 245 15.26 12.06 8.79
CA PHE A 245 15.00 10.99 7.81
C PHE A 245 15.93 11.09 6.59
N ARG A 246 17.15 11.60 6.80
CA ARG A 246 18.13 11.80 5.73
C ARG A 246 18.44 10.48 5.03
N GLY A 247 18.50 10.53 3.70
CA GLY A 247 18.71 9.38 2.82
C GLY A 247 17.42 8.77 2.26
N PHE A 248 16.29 8.85 2.97
CA PHE A 248 15.04 8.23 2.52
C PHE A 248 14.40 8.95 1.31
N GLY A 249 14.09 10.24 1.45
CA GLY A 249 13.66 11.09 0.32
C GLY A 249 12.28 10.82 -0.31
N GLY A 250 11.51 9.83 0.14
CA GLY A 250 10.23 9.44 -0.48
C GLY A 250 9.22 10.59 -0.66
N VAL A 251 9.01 11.41 0.38
CA VAL A 251 8.12 12.60 0.32
C VAL A 251 8.55 13.58 -0.77
N ASP A 252 9.85 13.91 -0.82
CA ASP A 252 10.40 14.85 -1.80
C ASP A 252 10.25 14.31 -3.23
N LEU A 253 10.48 12.99 -3.43
CA LEU A 253 10.36 12.34 -4.73
C LEU A 253 8.92 12.37 -5.26
N ILE A 254 7.94 11.98 -4.43
CA ILE A 254 6.52 12.01 -4.84
C ILE A 254 6.09 13.42 -5.20
N ARG A 255 6.45 14.41 -4.38
CA ARG A 255 6.13 15.82 -4.68
C ARG A 255 6.74 16.27 -6.00
N GLN A 256 8.00 15.91 -6.29
CA GLN A 256 8.65 16.22 -7.56
C GLN A 256 7.99 15.53 -8.75
N GLU A 257 7.52 14.30 -8.61
CA GLU A 257 6.78 13.59 -9.66
C GLU A 257 5.44 14.28 -9.94
N VAL A 258 4.71 14.68 -8.89
CA VAL A 258 3.44 15.41 -9.02
C VAL A 258 3.66 16.78 -9.66
N GLU A 259 4.61 17.58 -9.17
CA GLU A 259 4.95 18.90 -9.72
C GLU A 259 5.38 18.83 -11.20
N ALA A 260 5.90 17.69 -11.63
CA ALA A 260 6.33 17.45 -13.00
C ALA A 260 5.30 16.68 -13.84
N GLU A 261 4.04 16.65 -13.41
CA GLU A 261 2.90 16.04 -14.11
C GLU A 261 3.07 14.53 -14.39
N ARG A 262 3.82 13.82 -13.54
CA ARG A 262 4.06 12.37 -13.60
C ARG A 262 3.31 11.60 -12.50
N PHE A 263 2.12 12.06 -12.15
CA PHE A 263 1.25 11.38 -11.20
C PHE A 263 0.93 9.94 -11.65
N LEU A 264 1.00 8.98 -10.72
CA LEU A 264 0.52 7.62 -10.94
C LEU A 264 -0.83 7.42 -10.24
N SER A 265 -1.82 6.91 -10.98
CA SER A 265 -3.09 6.43 -10.41
C SER A 265 -2.87 5.21 -9.52
N VAL A 266 -3.88 4.83 -8.75
CA VAL A 266 -3.85 3.61 -7.93
C VAL A 266 -3.55 2.40 -8.82
N ALA A 267 -4.25 2.29 -9.95
CA ALA A 267 -4.03 1.21 -10.91
C ALA A 267 -2.57 1.15 -11.41
N ASN A 268 -1.95 2.30 -11.70
CA ASN A 268 -0.59 2.35 -12.22
C ASN A 268 0.46 2.01 -11.16
N VAL A 269 0.28 2.45 -9.91
CA VAL A 269 1.18 2.06 -8.81
C VAL A 269 1.10 0.55 -8.56
N MET A 270 -0.11 -0.02 -8.58
CA MET A 270 -0.31 -1.46 -8.38
C MET A 270 0.20 -2.34 -9.54
N GLN A 271 0.61 -1.73 -10.65
CA GLN A 271 1.25 -2.41 -11.78
C GLN A 271 2.78 -2.30 -11.78
N LEU A 272 3.39 -1.55 -10.85
CA LEU A 272 4.85 -1.46 -10.75
C LEU A 272 5.43 -2.85 -10.47
N GLY A 273 6.25 -3.33 -11.42
CA GLY A 273 6.83 -4.67 -11.41
C GLY A 273 8.35 -4.64 -11.55
N GLU A 274 8.95 -5.83 -11.65
CA GLU A 274 10.41 -6.03 -11.73
C GLU A 274 11.10 -5.05 -12.68
N ARG A 275 10.53 -4.84 -13.87
CA ARG A 275 11.07 -3.93 -14.87
C ARG A 275 11.21 -2.49 -14.37
N GLU A 276 10.19 -1.94 -13.72
CA GLU A 276 10.21 -0.54 -13.26
C GLU A 276 11.25 -0.37 -12.13
N PHE A 277 11.32 -1.34 -11.22
CA PHE A 277 12.28 -1.39 -10.12
C PHE A 277 13.73 -1.60 -10.60
N GLU A 278 13.94 -2.33 -11.69
CA GLU A 278 15.26 -2.44 -12.33
C GLU A 278 15.68 -1.14 -13.04
N GLN A 279 14.72 -0.41 -13.62
CA GLN A 279 14.98 0.80 -14.40
C GLN A 279 15.20 2.05 -13.54
N SER A 280 14.51 2.13 -12.40
CA SER A 280 14.59 3.26 -11.48
C SER A 280 14.76 2.79 -10.05
N LYS A 281 15.79 3.31 -9.39
CA LYS A 281 16.26 2.84 -8.09
C LYS A 281 15.60 3.54 -6.91
N THR A 282 14.70 4.48 -7.17
CA THR A 282 14.09 5.32 -6.12
C THR A 282 12.62 5.65 -6.38
N ILE A 283 12.24 5.94 -7.63
CA ILE A 283 10.87 6.36 -7.97
C ILE A 283 9.82 5.27 -7.70
N PRO A 284 9.96 4.01 -8.17
CA PRO A 284 8.96 2.98 -7.89
C PRO A 284 8.87 2.67 -6.40
N TYR A 285 9.99 2.64 -5.69
CA TYR A 285 10.03 2.52 -4.23
C TYR A 285 9.23 3.62 -3.53
N ALA A 286 9.40 4.89 -3.94
CA ALA A 286 8.66 6.00 -3.36
C ALA A 286 7.15 5.89 -3.61
N TRP A 287 6.73 5.51 -4.83
CA TRP A 287 5.31 5.32 -5.15
C TRP A 287 4.68 4.17 -4.39
N SER A 288 5.37 3.04 -4.33
CA SER A 288 4.96 1.86 -3.57
C SER A 288 4.90 2.13 -2.07
N TRP A 289 5.91 2.82 -1.52
CA TRP A 289 5.90 3.29 -0.13
C TRP A 289 4.68 4.15 0.16
N TRP A 290 4.42 5.15 -0.69
CA TRP A 290 3.31 6.07 -0.47
C TRP A 290 1.95 5.36 -0.58
N MET A 291 1.79 4.42 -1.52
CA MET A 291 0.58 3.60 -1.62
C MET A 291 0.36 2.74 -0.37
N CYS A 292 1.39 2.07 0.13
CA CYS A 292 1.29 1.29 1.36
C CYS A 292 1.02 2.19 2.58
N GLN A 293 1.66 3.36 2.69
CA GLN A 293 1.35 4.36 3.72
C GLN A 293 -0.11 4.80 3.69
N PHE A 294 -0.63 5.12 2.50
CA PHE A 294 -2.01 5.53 2.31
C PHE A 294 -2.97 4.39 2.71
N LEU A 295 -2.84 3.22 2.10
CA LEU A 295 -3.76 2.11 2.34
C LEU A 295 -3.68 1.55 3.76
N SER A 296 -2.49 1.47 4.38
CA SER A 296 -2.31 0.93 5.74
C SER A 296 -2.85 1.85 6.84
N ARG A 297 -2.98 3.16 6.56
CA ARG A 297 -3.42 4.16 7.55
C ARG A 297 -4.81 4.71 7.28
N HIS A 298 -5.31 4.64 6.05
CA HIS A 298 -6.60 5.22 5.72
C HIS A 298 -7.77 4.50 6.44
N PRO A 299 -8.65 5.21 7.17
CA PRO A 299 -9.72 4.60 7.96
C PRO A 299 -10.67 3.70 7.16
N ARG A 300 -10.88 4.01 5.87
CA ARG A 300 -11.73 3.21 4.98
C ARG A 300 -11.06 1.94 4.45
N TYR A 301 -9.73 1.92 4.36
CA TYR A 301 -8.99 0.90 3.60
C TYR A 301 -8.10 0.00 4.48
N ALA A 302 -7.61 0.52 5.61
CA ALA A 302 -6.57 -0.10 6.43
C ALA A 302 -6.87 -1.53 6.88
N GLU A 303 -8.10 -1.80 7.33
CA GLU A 303 -8.47 -3.15 7.79
C GLU A 303 -8.42 -4.16 6.64
N ARG A 304 -9.05 -3.83 5.51
CA ARG A 304 -9.06 -4.68 4.31
C ARG A 304 -7.66 -4.85 3.72
N PHE A 305 -6.89 -3.77 3.63
CA PHE A 305 -5.51 -3.82 3.14
C PHE A 305 -4.61 -4.69 4.02
N ARG A 306 -4.76 -4.61 5.35
CA ARG A 306 -4.03 -5.48 6.29
C ARG A 306 -4.37 -6.95 6.08
N SER A 307 -5.64 -7.27 5.80
CA SER A 307 -6.08 -8.66 5.60
C SER A 307 -5.38 -9.35 4.43
N LEU A 308 -4.91 -8.60 3.42
CA LEU A 308 -4.12 -9.13 2.31
C LEU A 308 -2.80 -9.77 2.76
N GLY A 309 -2.30 -9.38 3.93
CA GLY A 309 -1.14 -10.01 4.58
C GLY A 309 -1.31 -11.51 4.87
N GLN A 310 -2.54 -12.04 4.84
CA GLN A 310 -2.79 -13.48 4.96
C GLN A 310 -2.41 -14.26 3.68
N HIS A 311 -2.19 -13.56 2.57
CA HIS A 311 -1.92 -14.14 1.24
C HIS A 311 -0.48 -13.95 0.77
N LEU A 312 0.48 -13.74 1.69
CA LEU A 312 1.90 -13.53 1.37
C LEU A 312 2.57 -14.69 0.62
N SER A 313 2.00 -15.89 0.66
CA SER A 313 2.58 -17.07 0.02
C SER A 313 1.55 -18.01 -0.62
N SER A 314 0.29 -17.59 -0.79
CA SER A 314 -0.78 -18.47 -1.31
C SER A 314 -1.03 -18.32 -2.81
N GLY A 315 -0.58 -17.22 -3.43
CA GLY A 315 -0.94 -16.85 -4.81
C GLY A 315 -2.31 -16.18 -4.95
N ASP A 316 -3.09 -16.08 -3.86
CA ASP A 316 -4.42 -15.46 -3.87
C ASP A 316 -4.39 -13.95 -3.59
N PHE A 317 -3.20 -13.35 -3.48
CA PHE A 317 -3.05 -11.94 -3.13
C PHE A 317 -3.80 -11.02 -4.08
N THR A 318 -3.59 -11.15 -5.40
CA THR A 318 -4.22 -10.29 -6.39
C THR A 318 -5.75 -10.46 -6.44
N PRO A 319 -6.30 -11.69 -6.50
CA PRO A 319 -7.76 -11.87 -6.37
C PRO A 319 -8.34 -11.29 -5.07
N ALA A 320 -7.64 -11.44 -3.94
CA ALA A 320 -8.09 -10.88 -2.66
C ALA A 320 -8.08 -9.34 -2.65
N LEU A 321 -7.06 -8.73 -3.26
CA LEU A 321 -6.97 -7.27 -3.44
C LEU A 321 -8.14 -6.75 -4.30
N GLU A 322 -8.40 -7.38 -5.44
CA GLU A 322 -9.50 -7.00 -6.34
C GLU A 322 -10.84 -7.10 -5.61
N ALA A 323 -11.13 -8.22 -4.97
CA ALA A 323 -12.36 -8.43 -4.22
C ALA A 323 -12.52 -7.45 -3.03
N ALA A 324 -11.41 -7.07 -2.39
CA ALA A 324 -11.44 -6.16 -1.25
C ALA A 324 -11.83 -4.72 -1.65
N PHE A 325 -11.47 -4.27 -2.85
CA PHE A 325 -11.58 -2.87 -3.26
C PHE A 325 -12.46 -2.61 -4.49
N GLU A 326 -13.06 -3.64 -5.09
CA GLU A 326 -13.89 -3.50 -6.31
C GLU A 326 -14.98 -2.43 -6.19
N THR A 327 -15.63 -2.32 -5.02
CA THR A 327 -16.75 -1.39 -4.79
C THR A 327 -16.30 0.05 -4.51
N ASP A 328 -15.05 0.24 -4.13
CA ASP A 328 -14.50 1.53 -3.71
C ASP A 328 -13.50 2.09 -4.71
N TRP A 329 -13.22 1.40 -5.81
CA TRP A 329 -12.09 1.70 -6.70
C TRP A 329 -12.09 3.15 -7.20
N GLU A 330 -13.23 3.63 -7.71
CA GLU A 330 -13.36 5.01 -8.20
C GLU A 330 -13.18 6.04 -7.08
N THR A 331 -13.71 5.74 -5.89
CA THR A 331 -13.56 6.60 -4.71
C THR A 331 -12.11 6.63 -4.23
N MET A 332 -11.44 5.47 -4.24
CA MET A 332 -10.04 5.33 -3.87
C MET A 332 -9.12 6.08 -4.82
N GLU A 333 -9.40 6.10 -6.13
CA GLU A 333 -8.63 6.90 -7.10
C GLU A 333 -8.73 8.41 -6.82
N ILE A 334 -9.92 8.91 -6.47
CA ILE A 334 -10.12 10.31 -6.08
C ILE A 334 -9.36 10.63 -4.80
N ASP A 335 -9.55 9.81 -3.76
CA ASP A 335 -8.94 10.01 -2.46
C ASP A 335 -7.41 9.96 -2.54
N TRP A 336 -6.89 8.97 -3.26
CA TRP A 336 -5.47 8.84 -3.58
C TRP A 336 -4.95 10.08 -4.30
N ALA A 337 -5.66 10.59 -5.30
CA ALA A 337 -5.24 11.78 -6.03
C ALA A 337 -5.18 13.02 -5.13
N LEU A 338 -6.18 13.22 -4.27
CA LEU A 338 -6.22 14.33 -3.33
C LEU A 338 -5.11 14.20 -2.27
N ALA A 339 -4.92 13.01 -1.70
CA ALA A 339 -3.90 12.74 -0.67
C ALA A 339 -2.48 12.93 -1.23
N THR A 340 -2.23 12.41 -2.43
CA THR A 340 -0.91 12.46 -3.08
C THR A 340 -0.49 13.89 -3.42
N GLN A 341 -1.42 14.70 -3.92
CA GLN A 341 -1.15 16.12 -4.21
C GLN A 341 -0.94 16.94 -2.93
N SER A 342 -1.52 16.48 -1.83
CA SER A 342 -1.42 17.11 -0.51
C SER A 342 -0.21 16.64 0.29
N LEU A 343 0.56 15.68 -0.21
CA LEU A 343 1.64 15.03 0.53
C LEU A 343 2.72 16.04 0.97
N ALA A 344 3.01 16.00 2.25
CA ALA A 344 4.04 16.79 2.89
C ALA A 344 4.70 15.99 4.02
N TYR A 345 5.82 16.50 4.52
CA TYR A 345 6.38 15.99 5.77
C TYR A 345 5.37 16.20 6.91
N GLY A 346 5.17 15.17 7.73
CA GLY A 346 4.19 15.17 8.82
C GLY A 346 2.74 14.99 8.38
N PHE A 347 2.51 14.59 7.12
CA PHE A 347 1.16 14.31 6.63
C PHE A 347 0.51 13.15 7.40
N ASP A 348 -0.70 13.38 7.89
CA ASP A 348 -1.50 12.39 8.61
C ASP A 348 -2.64 11.91 7.71
N VAL A 349 -2.56 10.65 7.27
CA VAL A 349 -3.55 10.03 6.38
C VAL A 349 -4.90 9.87 7.08
N GLU A 350 -4.92 9.60 8.39
CA GLU A 350 -6.16 9.42 9.14
C GLU A 350 -6.90 10.74 9.29
N GLN A 351 -6.16 11.82 9.56
CA GLN A 351 -6.73 13.16 9.65
C GLN A 351 -7.13 13.74 8.28
N PHE A 352 -6.40 13.36 7.22
CA PHE A 352 -6.70 13.75 5.86
C PHE A 352 -7.94 13.06 5.28
N ALA A 353 -8.23 11.83 5.72
CA ALA A 353 -9.21 10.93 5.14
C ALA A 353 -10.50 11.65 4.68
N PHE A 354 -10.82 11.49 3.40
CA PHE A 354 -11.95 12.17 2.80
C PHE A 354 -13.26 11.46 3.19
N GLU A 355 -14.20 12.20 3.78
CA GLU A 355 -15.50 11.65 4.18
C GLU A 355 -16.47 11.63 3.00
N PHE A 356 -16.41 10.57 2.17
CA PHE A 356 -17.32 10.41 1.04
C PHE A 356 -18.76 10.12 1.48
N GLU A 357 -19.56 11.17 1.59
CA GLU A 357 -21.01 11.10 1.81
C GLU A 357 -21.74 11.78 0.63
N PRO A 358 -22.44 11.00 -0.22
CA PRO A 358 -23.21 11.56 -1.32
C PRO A 358 -24.29 12.51 -0.83
N GLY A 359 -24.31 13.70 -1.41
CA GLY A 359 -25.32 14.71 -1.08
C GLY A 359 -26.71 14.35 -1.58
N GLN A 360 -27.72 14.99 -0.99
CA GLN A 360 -29.09 14.95 -1.47
C GLN A 360 -29.48 16.28 -2.11
N PRO A 361 -30.37 16.30 -3.12
CA PRO A 361 -30.87 17.55 -3.68
C PRO A 361 -31.53 18.40 -2.59
N LEU A 362 -31.17 19.69 -2.55
CA LEU A 362 -31.81 20.67 -1.70
C LEU A 362 -32.80 21.50 -2.54
N ALA A 363 -34.02 21.70 -2.05
CA ALA A 363 -35.06 22.40 -2.79
C ALA A 363 -34.73 23.89 -2.94
N ALA A 364 -35.11 24.50 -4.06
CA ALA A 364 -34.90 25.93 -4.28
C ALA A 364 -35.56 26.77 -3.17
N GLY A 365 -34.86 27.79 -2.70
CA GLY A 365 -35.28 28.65 -1.58
C GLY A 365 -35.12 28.01 -0.20
N THR A 366 -34.61 26.79 -0.08
CA THR A 366 -34.31 26.15 1.21
C THR A 366 -32.83 26.29 1.57
N GLU A 367 -32.55 26.30 2.87
CA GLU A 367 -31.22 26.39 3.43
C GLU A 367 -30.93 25.20 4.36
N LYS A 368 -29.66 24.83 4.44
CA LYS A 368 -29.14 23.84 5.39
C LYS A 368 -27.92 24.44 6.07
N THR A 369 -27.83 24.26 7.38
CA THR A 369 -26.68 24.68 8.16
C THR A 369 -25.89 23.46 8.62
N MET A 370 -24.57 23.60 8.69
CA MET A 370 -23.65 22.59 9.21
C MET A 370 -22.50 23.25 9.95
N ASP A 371 -21.85 22.49 10.84
CA ASP A 371 -20.57 22.89 11.40
C ASP A 371 -19.44 22.28 10.56
N VAL A 372 -18.44 23.09 10.24
CA VAL A 372 -17.22 22.70 9.50
C VAL A 372 -16.06 22.80 10.47
N SER A 373 -15.57 21.65 10.94
CA SER A 373 -14.43 21.56 11.84
C SER A 373 -13.16 22.06 11.17
N SER A 374 -12.32 22.81 11.90
CA SER A 374 -11.01 23.25 11.41
C SER A 374 -9.94 22.17 11.47
N SER A 375 -10.17 21.09 12.23
CA SER A 375 -9.21 20.00 12.44
C SER A 375 -9.45 18.79 11.55
N ALA A 376 -10.37 18.91 10.58
CA ALA A 376 -10.75 17.85 9.67
C ALA A 376 -10.48 18.28 8.22
N SER A 377 -10.40 17.29 7.34
CA SER A 377 -10.29 17.47 5.90
C SER A 377 -11.61 17.97 5.29
N TRP A 378 -11.83 17.67 4.02
CA TRP A 378 -13.07 17.92 3.30
C TRP A 378 -14.26 17.21 3.96
N GLN A 379 -15.25 17.99 4.37
CA GLN A 379 -16.46 17.53 5.07
C GLN A 379 -17.66 17.67 4.15
N SER A 380 -18.46 16.61 4.03
CA SER A 380 -19.66 16.64 3.19
C SER A 380 -20.69 17.59 3.78
N THR A 381 -21.29 18.43 2.94
CA THR A 381 -22.47 19.20 3.37
C THR A 381 -23.75 18.37 3.32
N GLY A 382 -23.70 17.15 2.78
CA GLY A 382 -24.85 16.33 2.45
C GLY A 382 -25.77 16.97 1.41
N ILE A 383 -25.27 17.93 0.62
CA ILE A 383 -26.03 18.62 -0.43
C ILE A 383 -25.44 18.23 -1.78
N ARG A 384 -26.31 17.78 -2.68
CA ARG A 384 -25.98 17.59 -4.09
C ARG A 384 -26.47 18.77 -4.89
N VAL A 385 -25.57 19.39 -5.64
CA VAL A 385 -25.86 20.48 -6.56
C VAL A 385 -25.98 19.99 -8.00
N GLN A 386 -26.77 20.70 -8.80
CA GLN A 386 -26.91 20.43 -10.24
C GLN A 386 -26.09 21.42 -11.06
N ALA A 387 -25.63 21.01 -12.25
CA ALA A 387 -24.99 21.90 -13.19
C ALA A 387 -25.93 23.07 -13.55
N GLY A 388 -25.43 24.30 -13.44
CA GLY A 388 -26.22 25.53 -13.62
C GLY A 388 -27.02 25.97 -12.39
N GLN A 389 -27.07 25.19 -11.32
CA GLN A 389 -27.72 25.58 -10.07
C GLN A 389 -26.84 26.57 -9.31
N THR A 390 -27.44 27.65 -8.84
CA THR A 390 -26.75 28.66 -8.01
C THR A 390 -26.98 28.36 -6.54
N ILE A 391 -25.88 28.34 -5.78
CA ILE A 391 -25.89 28.23 -4.33
C ILE A 391 -25.28 29.47 -3.70
N SER A 392 -25.82 29.87 -2.56
CA SER A 392 -25.24 30.88 -1.68
C SER A 392 -24.69 30.21 -0.42
N LEU A 393 -23.44 30.53 -0.11
CA LEU A 393 -22.72 30.05 1.06
C LEU A 393 -22.50 31.23 2.00
N SER A 394 -22.70 31.02 3.29
CA SER A 394 -22.35 32.01 4.32
C SER A 394 -21.70 31.32 5.51
N CYS A 395 -20.68 31.94 6.07
CA CYS A 395 -19.84 31.38 7.11
C CYS A 395 -19.80 32.34 8.30
N ALA A 396 -20.04 31.78 9.49
CA ALA A 396 -19.95 32.48 10.76
C ALA A 396 -19.14 31.65 11.77
N GLY A 397 -18.64 32.32 12.80
CA GLY A 397 -17.86 31.69 13.87
C GLY A 397 -16.37 31.94 13.76
N ARG A 398 -15.63 31.33 14.68
CA ARG A 398 -14.18 31.47 14.82
C ARG A 398 -13.53 30.13 15.09
N VAL A 399 -12.34 29.97 14.53
CA VAL A 399 -11.46 28.81 14.74
C VAL A 399 -10.10 29.31 15.22
N THR A 400 -9.33 28.45 15.87
CA THR A 400 -7.95 28.72 16.24
C THR A 400 -7.06 27.76 15.47
N LEU A 401 -6.11 28.31 14.70
CA LEU A 401 -5.24 27.52 13.80
C LEU A 401 -3.91 27.10 14.45
N ALA A 402 -3.49 27.83 15.48
CA ALA A 402 -2.30 27.53 16.25
C ALA A 402 -2.42 28.22 17.61
N GLN A 403 -1.75 27.68 18.64
CA GLN A 403 -1.80 28.24 19.99
C GLN A 403 -0.59 29.13 20.34
N VAL A 404 0.52 28.99 19.60
CA VAL A 404 1.83 29.57 19.94
C VAL A 404 2.25 30.61 18.89
N PRO A 405 2.85 31.75 19.29
CA PRO A 405 3.10 32.23 20.66
C PRO A 405 1.85 32.76 21.38
N LYS A 406 0.74 32.93 20.66
CA LYS A 406 -0.60 33.23 21.14
C LYS A 406 -1.61 32.63 20.15
N PRO A 407 -2.89 32.44 20.53
CA PRO A 407 -3.90 31.88 19.63
C PRO A 407 -4.02 32.63 18.30
N TRP A 408 -3.99 31.89 17.19
CA TRP A 408 -4.23 32.40 15.84
C TRP A 408 -5.71 32.24 15.51
N GLU A 409 -6.52 33.19 15.99
CA GLU A 409 -7.96 33.22 15.72
C GLU A 409 -8.24 33.63 14.27
N SER A 410 -9.11 32.87 13.60
CA SER A 410 -9.56 33.14 12.24
C SER A 410 -11.08 33.10 12.14
N GLU A 411 -11.64 33.99 11.33
CA GLU A 411 -13.00 33.91 10.79
C GLU A 411 -12.95 33.33 9.37
N GLY A 412 -14.09 33.15 8.70
CA GLY A 412 -14.17 32.52 7.38
C GLY A 412 -13.29 33.15 6.29
N THR A 413 -12.92 34.43 6.42
CA THR A 413 -12.00 35.11 5.49
C THR A 413 -10.54 34.63 5.55
N GLY A 414 -10.13 34.01 6.66
CA GLY A 414 -8.74 33.61 6.91
C GLY A 414 -7.86 34.71 7.49
N ILE A 415 -6.65 34.33 7.92
CA ILE A 415 -5.59 35.24 8.38
C ILE A 415 -4.41 35.24 7.41
N THR A 416 -3.84 36.42 7.15
CA THR A 416 -2.83 36.61 6.08
C THR A 416 -1.38 36.45 6.55
N ILE A 417 -1.15 35.81 7.70
CA ILE A 417 0.19 35.55 8.24
C ILE A 417 0.90 34.47 7.40
N ARG A 418 0.14 33.48 6.91
CA ARG A 418 0.59 32.41 6.03
C ARG A 418 -0.47 32.12 4.98
N TYR A 419 -0.03 31.53 3.88
CA TYR A 419 -0.89 31.13 2.78
C TYR A 419 -0.65 29.66 2.46
N HIS A 420 -1.73 28.92 2.26
CA HIS A 420 -1.73 27.54 1.79
C HIS A 420 -2.60 27.47 0.53
N GLU A 421 -2.14 26.77 -0.52
CA GLU A 421 -2.81 26.71 -1.83
C GLU A 421 -3.21 28.10 -2.39
N GLY A 422 -2.35 29.10 -2.18
CA GLY A 422 -2.58 30.48 -2.64
C GLY A 422 -3.65 31.26 -1.87
N LYS A 423 -4.21 30.69 -0.80
CA LYS A 423 -5.24 31.31 0.05
C LYS A 423 -4.75 31.50 1.49
N PRO A 424 -5.23 32.53 2.22
CA PRO A 424 -4.96 32.66 3.65
C PRO A 424 -5.32 31.38 4.42
N ILE A 425 -4.53 31.03 5.44
CA ILE A 425 -4.91 29.96 6.36
C ILE A 425 -6.14 30.38 7.17
N GLY A 426 -6.97 29.42 7.61
CA GLY A 426 -8.27 29.65 8.26
C GLY A 426 -9.40 30.05 7.33
N ARG A 427 -9.14 30.20 6.02
CA ARG A 427 -10.15 30.56 5.05
C ARG A 427 -11.08 29.38 4.76
N LEU A 428 -12.39 29.61 4.71
CA LEU A 428 -13.32 28.58 4.27
C LEU A 428 -13.21 28.38 2.76
N LEU A 429 -13.03 27.13 2.35
CA LEU A 429 -12.99 26.66 0.96
C LEU A 429 -14.12 25.66 0.73
N GLY A 430 -14.55 25.52 -0.52
CA GLY A 430 -15.48 24.48 -0.94
C GLY A 430 -15.01 23.75 -2.19
N ILE A 431 -15.51 22.54 -2.41
CA ILE A 431 -15.39 21.82 -3.67
C ILE A 431 -16.72 21.15 -4.01
N VAL A 432 -17.02 21.01 -5.31
CA VAL A 432 -18.11 20.14 -5.78
C VAL A 432 -17.47 18.90 -6.37
N LEU A 433 -17.52 17.77 -5.67
CA LEU A 433 -17.04 16.51 -6.23
C LEU A 433 -18.09 15.98 -7.21
N PRO A 434 -17.76 15.78 -8.49
CA PRO A 434 -18.75 15.39 -9.49
C PRO A 434 -19.25 13.97 -9.23
N ASP A 435 -20.52 13.70 -9.56
CA ASP A 435 -21.09 12.35 -9.42
C ASP A 435 -20.36 11.31 -10.29
N GLN A 436 -19.79 11.77 -11.41
CA GLN A 436 -18.98 10.99 -12.32
C GLN A 436 -17.82 11.86 -12.77
N LEU A 437 -16.60 11.35 -12.61
CA LEU A 437 -15.43 11.98 -13.23
C LEU A 437 -15.54 11.84 -14.76
N PRO A 438 -15.32 12.92 -15.54
CA PRO A 438 -15.14 12.79 -16.97
C PRO A 438 -14.01 11.79 -17.28
N ALA A 439 -14.21 10.93 -18.28
CA ALA A 439 -13.28 9.82 -18.60
C ALA A 439 -11.84 10.28 -18.88
N ASP A 440 -11.66 11.50 -19.40
CA ASP A 440 -10.36 12.08 -19.72
C ASP A 440 -9.80 12.99 -18.62
N THR A 441 -10.39 12.99 -17.42
CA THR A 441 -9.92 13.84 -16.31
C THR A 441 -8.54 13.36 -15.87
N PRO A 442 -7.49 14.20 -15.97
CA PRO A 442 -6.20 13.86 -15.37
C PRO A 442 -6.41 13.82 -13.86
N LEU A 443 -6.33 12.64 -13.26
CA LEU A 443 -6.54 12.46 -11.81
C LEU A 443 -5.62 13.38 -11.00
N GLY A 444 -4.39 13.58 -11.48
CA GLY A 444 -3.41 14.52 -10.93
C GLY A 444 -3.78 16.00 -11.02
N SER A 445 -4.94 16.36 -11.59
CA SER A 445 -5.43 17.74 -11.70
C SER A 445 -6.81 17.93 -11.06
N ILE A 446 -7.35 16.92 -10.36
CA ILE A 446 -8.65 17.00 -9.67
C ILE A 446 -8.80 18.25 -8.76
N PRO A 447 -7.76 18.70 -8.01
CA PRO A 447 -7.88 19.88 -7.16
C PRO A 447 -8.08 21.22 -7.88
N GLU A 448 -7.64 21.34 -9.15
CA GLU A 448 -7.56 22.65 -9.79
C GLU A 448 -8.88 23.16 -10.37
N PHE A 449 -9.88 22.30 -10.58
CA PHE A 449 -11.06 22.65 -11.38
C PHE A 449 -12.34 22.96 -10.60
N LEU A 450 -12.36 22.79 -9.27
CA LEU A 450 -13.62 22.82 -8.51
C LEU A 450 -13.55 23.56 -7.18
N GLN A 451 -12.44 24.24 -6.85
CA GLN A 451 -12.35 25.01 -5.60
C GLN A 451 -13.20 26.29 -5.65
N ILE A 452 -14.16 26.37 -4.73
CA ILE A 452 -14.97 27.53 -4.42
C ILE A 452 -14.25 28.33 -3.34
N ASP A 453 -13.92 29.58 -3.66
CA ASP A 453 -13.38 30.53 -2.70
C ASP A 453 -14.51 31.14 -1.85
N VAL A 454 -14.81 30.55 -0.69
CA VAL A 454 -16.00 30.89 0.11
C VAL A 454 -15.78 32.13 0.98
N GLY A 455 -14.72 32.16 1.80
CA GLY A 455 -14.52 33.25 2.75
C GLY A 455 -15.64 33.31 3.82
N ASN A 456 -16.13 34.52 4.13
CA ASN A 456 -17.33 34.72 4.97
C ASN A 456 -18.64 34.44 4.22
N GLY A 457 -18.59 34.31 2.89
CA GLY A 457 -19.74 34.00 2.08
C GLY A 457 -19.53 34.35 0.61
N THR A 458 -20.15 33.57 -0.25
CA THR A 458 -20.09 33.71 -1.71
C THR A 458 -21.36 33.15 -2.35
N SER A 459 -21.58 33.50 -3.62
CA SER A 459 -22.61 32.87 -4.44
C SER A 459 -21.94 32.29 -5.68
N VAL A 460 -22.20 31.02 -5.98
CA VAL A 460 -21.53 30.30 -7.07
C VAL A 460 -22.54 29.42 -7.81
N THR A 461 -22.41 29.41 -9.13
CA THR A 461 -23.14 28.49 -10.00
C THR A 461 -22.30 27.24 -10.21
N SER A 462 -22.85 26.07 -9.88
CA SER A 462 -22.12 24.81 -10.04
C SER A 462 -21.90 24.50 -11.52
N PRO A 463 -20.67 24.19 -11.96
CA PRO A 463 -20.40 23.80 -13.35
C PRO A 463 -20.80 22.35 -13.64
N THR A 464 -20.93 21.53 -12.59
CA THR A 464 -21.17 20.08 -12.70
C THR A 464 -22.25 19.63 -11.73
N ASN A 465 -22.76 18.41 -11.95
CA ASN A 465 -23.56 17.71 -10.96
C ASN A 465 -22.62 17.06 -9.95
N GLY A 466 -22.87 17.25 -8.67
CA GLY A 466 -21.98 16.69 -7.66
C GLY A 466 -22.35 17.02 -6.22
N SER A 467 -21.59 16.45 -5.30
CA SER A 467 -21.75 16.69 -3.86
C SER A 467 -20.83 17.82 -3.42
N LEU A 468 -21.38 18.76 -2.64
CA LEU A 468 -20.63 19.88 -2.08
C LEU A 468 -19.89 19.43 -0.81
N TYR A 469 -18.63 19.81 -0.72
CA TYR A 469 -17.78 19.64 0.45
C TYR A 469 -17.14 20.96 0.86
N LEU A 470 -16.83 21.09 2.14
CA LEU A 470 -16.21 22.29 2.71
C LEU A 470 -15.01 21.91 3.57
N ARG A 471 -14.02 22.81 3.63
CA ARG A 471 -12.91 22.69 4.58
C ARG A 471 -12.41 24.05 5.04
N VAL A 472 -11.75 24.06 6.19
CA VAL A 472 -10.92 25.19 6.63
C VAL A 472 -9.53 25.03 6.03
N ASN A 473 -9.02 26.06 5.35
CA ASN A 473 -7.72 26.02 4.71
C ASN A 473 -6.60 26.04 5.74
N ASP A 474 -5.75 25.02 5.74
CA ASP A 474 -4.47 25.02 6.44
C ASP A 474 -3.51 24.04 5.78
N PHE A 475 -2.26 24.02 6.23
CA PHE A 475 -1.29 23.01 5.84
C PHE A 475 -1.74 21.62 6.33
N TRP A 476 -1.67 20.63 5.44
CA TRP A 476 -2.13 19.26 5.72
C TRP A 476 -1.42 18.58 6.91
N ASN A 477 -0.22 19.02 7.26
CA ASN A 477 0.55 18.56 8.42
C ASN A 477 0.35 19.41 9.69
N GLU A 478 -0.60 20.36 9.67
CA GLU A 478 -0.93 21.31 10.75
C GLU A 478 -2.44 21.30 11.06
N LEU A 479 -3.21 20.31 10.58
CA LEU A 479 -4.63 20.22 10.93
C LEU A 479 -4.84 19.83 12.41
N ALA A 480 -3.88 19.15 13.03
CA ALA A 480 -3.99 18.60 14.39
C ALA A 480 -3.96 19.67 15.49
N ASP A 481 -3.37 20.84 15.27
CA ASP A 481 -3.38 21.95 16.23
C ASP A 481 -4.52 22.96 16.00
N ASN A 482 -5.35 22.71 14.98
CA ASN A 482 -6.58 23.46 14.75
C ASN A 482 -7.67 23.09 15.78
N THR A 483 -8.43 24.08 16.23
CA THR A 483 -9.56 23.88 17.14
C THR A 483 -10.73 24.80 16.80
N GLY A 484 -11.95 24.29 17.01
CA GLY A 484 -13.20 25.00 16.71
C GLY A 484 -13.81 24.58 15.39
N ALA A 485 -14.93 25.22 15.05
CA ALA A 485 -15.66 24.98 13.81
C ALA A 485 -16.31 26.28 13.33
N PHE A 486 -16.49 26.40 12.02
CA PHE A 486 -17.37 27.40 11.43
C PHE A 486 -18.79 26.88 11.34
N ASN A 487 -19.77 27.73 11.58
CA ASN A 487 -21.16 27.46 11.25
C ASN A 487 -21.42 27.98 9.84
N VAL A 488 -21.70 27.06 8.91
CA VAL A 488 -21.88 27.38 7.49
C VAL A 488 -23.31 27.10 7.07
N THR A 489 -23.95 28.09 6.46
CA THR A 489 -25.28 27.96 5.84
C THR A 489 -25.12 27.90 4.33
N VAL A 490 -25.71 26.87 3.73
CA VAL A 490 -25.83 26.66 2.29
C VAL A 490 -27.29 26.85 1.87
N LYS A 491 -27.55 27.72 0.91
CA LYS A 491 -28.87 27.99 0.36
C LYS A 491 -28.88 27.75 -1.15
N VAL A 492 -29.88 27.04 -1.65
CA VAL A 492 -30.13 26.93 -3.09
C VAL A 492 -31.03 28.09 -3.52
N GLU A 493 -30.61 28.85 -4.53
CA GLU A 493 -31.39 29.98 -5.07
C GLU A 493 -32.59 29.57 -5.93
#